data_AF-A0A829ZND9-F1
#
_entry.id   AF-A0A829ZND9-F1
#
_cell.length_a   1.000
_cell.length_b   1.000
_cell.length_c   1.000
_cell.angle_alpha   90.00
_cell.angle_beta   90.00
_cell.angle_gamma   90.00
#
_symmetry.space_group_name_H-M   'P 1'
#
loop_
_entity.id
_entity.type
_entity.pdbx_description
1 polymer ?
#
loop_
_entity_poly.entity_id
_entity_poly.type
_entity_poly.pdbx_seq_one_letter_code
_entity_poly.pdbx_strand_id
1 'polypeptide(L)' 'MPSSSKELPADVEVLVVALKEAQQEWMEAQNLFSEVTEPDLVDQAIYRLQAAERKFMYLYKEVQQKWMGGG' A
#
# COMPACT_ATOMS: atom_id res chain seq x y z
N MET A 1 -20.68 31.82 0.50
CA MET A 1 -20.14 31.04 1.63
C MET A 1 -19.23 29.95 1.05
N PRO A 2 -17.90 30.06 1.12
CA PRO A 2 -17.04 28.96 0.69
C PRO A 2 -17.06 27.86 1.76
N SER A 3 -17.75 26.76 1.46
CA SER A 3 -17.75 25.56 2.28
C SER A 3 -16.34 24.96 2.29
N SER A 4 -15.67 25.05 3.44
CA SER A 4 -14.37 24.43 3.69
C SER A 4 -14.54 22.92 3.86
N SER A 5 -14.60 22.19 2.75
CA SER A 5 -14.21 20.78 2.72
C SER A 5 -12.71 20.77 2.43
N LYS A 6 -11.89 20.29 3.38
CA LYS A 6 -10.44 20.25 3.21
C LYS A 6 -10.11 19.15 2.19
N GLU A 7 -10.16 19.49 0.91
CA GLU A 7 -9.76 18.61 -0.18
C GLU A 7 -8.28 18.27 -0.02
N LEU A 8 -7.96 16.98 -0.16
CA LEU A 8 -6.59 16.51 -0.21
C LEU A 8 -5.89 17.14 -1.42
N PRO A 9 -4.61 17.55 -1.31
CA PRO A 9 -3.83 17.86 -2.49
C PRO A 9 -3.89 16.68 -3.47
N ALA A 10 -4.07 16.96 -4.77
CA ALA A 10 -4.30 15.93 -5.78
C ALA A 10 -3.17 14.88 -5.82
N ASP A 11 -1.93 15.28 -5.54
CA ASP A 11 -0.78 14.37 -5.46
C ASP A 11 -0.85 13.44 -4.24
N VAL A 12 -1.42 13.91 -3.12
CA VAL A 12 -1.66 13.07 -1.93
C VAL A 12 -2.84 12.13 -2.17
N GLU A 13 -3.90 12.57 -2.85
CA GLU A 13 -5.03 11.71 -3.20
C GLU A 13 -4.59 10.52 -4.06
N VAL A 14 -3.77 10.75 -5.09
CA VAL A 14 -3.18 9.68 -5.93
C VAL A 14 -2.37 8.70 -5.09
N LEU A 15 -1.55 9.19 -4.14
CA LEU A 15 -0.77 8.32 -3.27
C LEU A 15 -1.64 7.52 -2.29
N VAL A 16 -2.74 8.10 -1.79
CA VAL A 16 -3.70 7.40 -0.93
C VAL A 16 -4.40 6.28 -1.71
N VAL A 17 -4.75 6.49 -2.97
CA VAL A 17 -5.31 5.44 -3.83
C VAL A 17 -4.29 4.31 -4.03
N ALA A 18 -3.07 4.64 -4.43
CA ALA A 18 -2.00 3.65 -4.62
C ALA A 18 -1.68 2.88 -3.32
N LEU A 19 -1.73 3.55 -2.16
CA LEU A 19 -1.53 2.92 -0.85
C LEU A 19 -2.61 1.88 -0.55
N LYS A 20 -3.87 2.17 -0.86
CA LYS A 20 -4.99 1.22 -0.69
C LYS A 20 -4.86 0.02 -1.61
N GLU A 21 -4.44 0.23 -2.85
CA GLU A 21 -4.17 -0.86 -3.79
C GLU A 21 -3.02 -1.75 -3.28
N ALA A 22 -1.92 -1.14 -2.80
CA ALA A 22 -0.81 -1.89 -2.23
C ALA A 22 -1.20 -2.65 -0.95
N GLN A 23 -2.12 -2.11 -0.14
CA GLN A 23 -2.67 -2.82 1.02
C GLN A 23 -3.48 -4.06 0.62
N GLN A 24 -4.32 -3.94 -0.42
CA GLN A 24 -5.08 -5.08 -0.96
C GLN A 24 -4.13 -6.14 -1.52
N GLU A 25 -3.15 -5.75 -2.32
CA GLU A 25 -2.11 -6.63 -2.86
C GLU A 25 -1.35 -7.35 -1.73
N TRP A 26 -1.03 -6.65 -0.64
CA TRP A 26 -0.37 -7.25 0.51
C TRP A 26 -1.27 -8.24 1.26
N MET A 27 -2.57 -7.96 1.37
CA MET A 27 -3.54 -8.90 1.95
C MET A 27 -3.69 -10.16 1.08
N GLU A 28 -3.78 -10.01 -0.24
CA GLU A 28 -3.81 -11.13 -1.18
C GLU A 28 -2.54 -11.99 -1.10
N ALA A 29 -1.37 -11.35 -1.01
CA ALA A 29 -0.10 -12.08 -0.87
C ALA A 29 0.01 -12.84 0.47
N GLN A 30 -0.55 -12.29 1.56
CA GLN A 30 -0.65 -12.98 2.86
C GLN A 30 -1.56 -14.22 2.76
N ASN A 31 -2.70 -14.10 2.09
CA ASN A 31 -3.60 -15.23 1.86
C ASN A 31 -2.90 -16.30 1.01
N LEU A 32 -2.26 -15.92 -0.09
CA LEU A 32 -1.50 -16.84 -0.95
C LEU A 32 -0.42 -17.59 -0.16
N PHE A 33 0.36 -16.89 0.66
CA PHE A 33 1.39 -17.52 1.49
C PHE A 33 0.82 -18.45 2.56
N SER A 34 -0.39 -18.17 3.05
CA SER A 34 -1.07 -19.01 4.06
C SER A 34 -1.70 -20.25 3.44
N GLU A 35 -2.10 -20.19 2.17
CA GLU A 35 -2.80 -21.27 1.45
C GLU A 35 -1.86 -22.14 0.61
N VAL A 36 -0.64 -21.68 0.28
CA VAL A 36 0.29 -22.44 -0.55
C VAL A 36 0.74 -23.72 0.16
N THR A 37 0.39 -24.86 -0.44
CA THR A 37 0.79 -26.19 0.04
C THR A 37 1.95 -26.77 -0.76
N GLU A 38 2.17 -26.26 -1.98
CA GLU A 38 3.20 -26.77 -2.87
C GLU A 38 4.59 -26.22 -2.50
N PRO A 39 5.54 -27.07 -2.10
CA PRO A 39 6.86 -26.63 -1.63
C PRO A 39 7.60 -25.73 -2.63
N ASP A 40 7.50 -26.06 -3.92
CA ASP A 40 8.16 -25.32 -5.00
C ASP A 40 7.57 -23.92 -5.24
N LEU A 41 6.37 -23.64 -4.71
CA LEU A 41 5.70 -22.35 -4.83
C LEU A 41 5.83 -21.48 -3.56
N VAL A 42 6.31 -22.04 -2.45
CA VAL A 42 6.47 -21.31 -1.18
C VAL A 42 7.42 -20.13 -1.33
N ASP A 43 8.56 -20.32 -2.01
CA ASP A 43 9.53 -19.24 -2.25
C ASP A 43 8.92 -18.10 -3.08
N GLN A 44 8.11 -18.43 -4.08
CA GLN A 44 7.38 -17.44 -4.86
C GLN A 44 6.38 -16.67 -3.99
N ALA A 45 5.64 -17.36 -3.12
CA ALA A 45 4.68 -16.74 -2.20
C ALA A 45 5.38 -15.81 -1.20
N ILE A 46 6.53 -16.22 -0.65
CA ILE A 46 7.37 -15.39 0.23
C ILE A 46 7.84 -14.13 -0.52
N TYR A 47 8.34 -14.29 -1.74
CA TYR A 47 8.82 -13.16 -2.54
C TYR A 47 7.70 -12.15 -2.81
N ARG A 48 6.51 -12.64 -3.21
CA ARG A 48 5.33 -11.79 -3.44
C ARG A 48 4.90 -11.06 -2.17
N LEU A 49 4.86 -11.76 -1.04
CA LEU A 49 4.52 -11.18 0.26
C LEU A 49 5.48 -10.03 0.63
N GLN A 50 6.78 -10.28 0.55
CA GLN A 50 7.80 -9.27 0.87
C GLN A 50 7.79 -8.08 -0.11
N ALA A 51 7.52 -8.33 -1.39
CA ALA A 51 7.43 -7.26 -2.39
C ALA A 51 6.23 -6.33 -2.11
N ALA A 52 5.05 -6.92 -1.85
CA ALA A 52 3.84 -6.17 -1.53
C ALA A 52 3.98 -5.38 -0.21
N GLU A 53 4.56 -5.98 0.83
CA GLU A 53 4.85 -5.31 2.09
C GLU A 53 5.75 -4.07 1.88
N ARG A 54 6.87 -4.23 1.16
CA ARG A 54 7.80 -3.12 0.89
C ARG A 54 7.13 -2.00 0.10
N LYS A 55 6.30 -2.34 -0.89
CA LYS A 55 5.52 -1.38 -1.68
C LYS A 55 4.55 -0.59 -0.80
N PHE A 56 3.79 -1.27 0.05
CA PHE A 56 2.88 -0.63 1.00
C PHE A 56 3.63 0.30 1.97
N MET A 57 4.72 -0.16 2.57
CA MET A 57 5.53 0.63 3.50
C MET A 57 6.11 1.89 2.85
N TYR A 58 6.57 1.79 1.59
CA TYR A 58 7.05 2.94 0.83
C TYR A 58 5.95 3.97 0.63
N LEU A 59 4.79 3.55 0.09
CA LEU A 59 3.66 4.45 -0.16
C LEU A 59 3.13 5.08 1.14
N TYR A 60 3.13 4.33 2.24
CA TYR A 60 2.72 4.85 3.53
C TYR A 60 3.63 5.99 3.99
N LYS A 61 4.95 5.82 3.84
CA LYS A 61 5.93 6.87 4.16
C LYS A 61 5.76 8.09 3.26
N GLU A 62 5.52 7.92 1.96
CA GLU A 62 5.30 9.02 1.03
C GLU A 62 4.04 9.84 1.40
N VAL A 63 2.93 9.16 1.71
CA VAL A 63 1.69 9.82 2.17
C VAL A 63 1.95 10.59 3.46
N GLN A 64 2.63 9.98 4.44
CA GLN A 64 2.97 10.62 5.71
C GLN A 64 3.85 11.86 5.51
N GLN A 65 4.88 11.78 4.67
CA GLN A 65 5.77 12.89 4.37
C GLN A 65 5.04 14.05 3.70
N LYS A 66 4.20 13.78 2.70
CA LYS A 66 3.45 14.84 2.01
C LYS A 66 2.33 15.43 2.85
N TRP A 67 1.69 14.62 3.69
CA TRP A 67 0.66 15.10 4.63
C TRP A 67 1.26 15.97 5.75
N MET A 68 2.44 15.62 6.27
CA MET A 68 3.11 16.38 7.34
C MET A 68 4.04 17.50 6.85
N GLY A 69 4.50 17.44 5.60
CA GLY A 69 5.40 18.43 4.98
C GLY A 69 4.69 19.58 4.28
N GLY A 70 3.35 19.60 4.26
CA GLY A 70 2.53 20.71 3.76
C GLY A 70 2.26 21.80 4.81
N GLY A 71 3.30 22.21 5.54
CA GLY A 71 3.28 23.33 6.49
C GLY A 71 3.85 24.60 5.87
#